data_AF-A0A7C3Q6Y9-F1
#
_entry.id   AF-A0A7C3Q6Y9-F1
#
_cell.length_a   1.000
_cell.length_b   1.000
_cell.length_c   1.000
_cell.angle_alpha   90.00
_cell.angle_beta   90.00
_cell.angle_gamma   90.00
#
_symmetry.space_group_name_H-M   'P 1'
#
loop_
_entity.id
_entity.type
_entity.pdbx_description
1 polymer ?
#
loop_
_entity_poly.entity_id
_entity_poly.type
_entity_poly.pdbx_seq_one_letter_code
_entity_poly.pdbx_strand_id
1 'polypeptide(L)'
;MTFNLTDLLIILPELLIVGAGCLVLILDLILPKGQKDLLAYFSLTMLLVAFYGTYRLAVSPITYAFSGMFILDPFSTFFKLLLYLATALTILLSIRYLEVERIHLGEYYAFLLFSTSGMMIMVSGADLITIYLGLEL
;
A
#
# COMPACT_ATOMS: atom_id res chain seq x y z
N MET A 1 -27.92 2.11 -3.18
CA MET A 1 -26.47 2.16 -2.89
C MET A 1 -26.01 3.60 -3.03
N THR A 2 -26.04 4.38 -1.96
CA THR A 2 -25.53 5.76 -1.96
C THR A 2 -24.08 5.70 -1.51
N PHE A 3 -23.14 5.92 -2.43
CA PHE A 3 -21.73 6.11 -2.07
C PHE A 3 -21.63 7.34 -1.15
N ASN A 4 -21.29 7.13 0.12
CA ASN A 4 -21.05 8.25 1.03
C ASN A 4 -19.59 8.68 0.93
N LEU A 5 -19.34 9.99 1.06
CA LEU A 5 -17.98 10.54 1.09
C LEU A 5 -17.12 9.92 2.21
N THR A 6 -17.77 9.44 3.28
CA THR A 6 -17.15 8.72 4.39
C THR A 6 -16.57 7.37 3.97
N ASP A 7 -17.23 6.64 3.06
CA ASP A 7 -16.72 5.36 2.55
C ASP A 7 -15.42 5.56 1.77
N LEU A 8 -15.35 6.65 0.99
CA LEU A 8 -14.16 6.99 0.21
C LEU A 8 -12.97 7.41 1.08
N LEU A 9 -13.25 8.08 2.21
CA LEU A 9 -12.22 8.45 3.18
C LEU A 9 -11.59 7.23 3.84
N ILE A 10 -12.34 6.13 4.00
CA ILE A 10 -11.87 4.89 4.64
C ILE A 10 -10.88 4.13 3.75
N ILE A 11 -11.14 4.06 2.45
CA ILE A 11 -10.28 3.38 1.45
C ILE A 11 -9.14 4.26 0.92
N LEU A 12 -9.05 5.51 1.40
CA LEU A 12 -8.07 6.49 0.94
C LEU A 12 -6.60 6.03 1.09
N PRO A 13 -6.18 5.38 2.19
CA PRO A 13 -4.81 4.87 2.32
C PRO A 13 -4.49 3.78 1.28
N GLU A 14 -5.43 2.86 1.00
CA GLU A 14 -5.26 1.84 -0.03
C GLU A 14 -5.13 2.49 -1.42
N LEU A 15 -6.01 3.45 -1.74
CA LEU A 15 -5.97 4.17 -3.02
C LEU A 15 -4.66 4.93 -3.22
N LEU A 16 -4.11 5.53 -2.15
CA LEU A 16 -2.81 6.21 -2.22
C LEU A 16 -1.67 5.25 -2.58
N ILE A 17 -1.69 4.03 -2.05
CA ILE A 17 -0.62 3.05 -2.32
C ILE A 17 -0.73 2.47 -3.72
N VAL A 18 -1.94 2.15 -4.17
CA VAL A 18 -2.19 1.73 -5.55
C VAL A 18 -1.76 2.84 -6.52
N GLY A 19 -2.15 4.09 -6.22
CA GLY A 19 -1.72 5.26 -6.98
C GLY A 19 -0.19 5.44 -6.98
N ALA A 20 0.46 5.23 -5.83
CA ALA A 20 1.91 5.25 -5.71
C ALA A 20 2.56 4.17 -6.58
N GLY A 21 2.06 2.93 -6.56
CA GLY A 21 2.54 1.83 -7.40
C GLY A 21 2.45 2.15 -8.90
N CYS A 22 1.31 2.70 -9.34
CA CYS A 22 1.12 3.17 -10.72
C CYS A 22 2.10 4.30 -11.09
N LEU A 23 2.30 5.29 -10.21
CA LEU A 23 3.26 6.36 -10.42
C LEU A 23 4.69 5.83 -10.49
N VAL A 24 5.06 4.87 -9.65
CA VAL A 24 6.37 4.23 -9.66
C VAL A 24 6.61 3.49 -10.98
N LEU A 25 5.62 2.79 -11.54
CA LEU A 25 5.74 2.18 -12.88
C LEU A 25 5.96 3.22 -13.98
N ILE A 26 5.20 4.32 -13.97
CA ILE A 26 5.36 5.39 -14.95
C ILE A 26 6.76 6.02 -14.82
N LEU A 27 7.22 6.24 -13.59
CA LEU A 27 8.54 6.80 -13.33
C LEU A 27 9.67 5.83 -13.74
N ASP A 28 9.53 4.52 -13.52
CA ASP A 28 10.54 3.53 -13.96
C ASP A 28 10.65 3.49 -15.49
N LEU A 29 9.54 3.70 -16.22
CA LEU A 29 9.56 3.78 -17.68
C LEU A 29 10.32 5.01 -18.19
N ILE A 30 10.27 6.12 -17.45
CA ILE A 30 10.85 7.41 -17.85
C ILE A 30 12.30 7.55 -17.34
N LEU A 31 12.65 6.96 -16.20
CA LEU A 31 13.95 7.16 -15.57
C LEU A 31 15.05 6.25 -16.15
N PRO A 32 16.23 6.79 -16.48
CA PRO A 32 17.37 5.99 -16.89
C PRO A 32 17.93 5.16 -15.72
N LYS A 33 18.53 4.02 -16.04
CA LYS A 33 18.96 2.94 -15.11
C LYS A 33 19.81 3.40 -13.91
N GLY A 34 20.45 4.57 -13.96
CA GLY A 34 21.34 5.08 -12.92
C GLY A 34 20.69 5.86 -11.77
N GLN A 35 19.37 6.06 -11.73
CA GLN A 35 18.68 6.80 -10.65
C GLN A 35 17.62 5.98 -9.91
N LYS A 36 17.76 4.65 -9.88
CA LYS A 36 16.74 3.76 -9.29
C LYS A 36 16.62 3.85 -7.78
N ASP A 37 17.64 4.37 -7.10
CA ASP A 37 17.55 4.73 -5.67
C ASP A 37 16.48 5.80 -5.42
N LEU A 38 16.25 6.70 -6.39
CA LEU A 38 15.22 7.74 -6.30
C LEU A 38 13.81 7.13 -6.24
N LEU A 39 13.57 6.00 -6.93
CA LEU A 39 12.30 5.27 -6.88
C LEU A 39 12.09 4.60 -5.52
N ALA A 40 13.16 4.09 -4.91
CA ALA A 40 13.10 3.51 -3.58
C ALA A 40 12.74 4.58 -2.53
N TYR A 41 13.38 5.75 -2.59
CA TYR A 41 13.03 6.89 -1.72
C TYR A 41 11.58 7.36 -1.96
N PHE A 42 11.13 7.44 -3.22
CA PHE A 42 9.75 7.84 -3.53
C PHE A 42 8.70 6.85 -3.02
N SER A 43 8.99 5.54 -3.12
CA SER A 43 8.12 4.49 -2.58
C SER A 43 8.04 4.57 -1.05
N LEU A 44 9.18 4.84 -0.39
CA LEU A 44 9.26 4.97 1.06
C LEU A 44 8.52 6.22 1.56
N THR A 45 8.62 7.35 0.86
CA THR A 45 7.85 8.56 1.22
C THR A 45 6.35 8.36 1.06
N MET A 46 5.90 7.74 -0.03
CA MET A 46 4.47 7.42 -0.22
C MET A 46 3.94 6.48 0.86
N LEU A 47 4.74 5.48 1.23
CA LEU A 47 4.39 4.54 2.30
C LEU A 47 4.28 5.25 3.66
N LEU A 48 5.17 6.18 3.97
CA LEU A 48 5.07 7.01 5.18
C LEU A 48 3.82 7.90 5.18
N VAL A 49 3.44 8.47 4.04
CA VAL A 49 2.21 9.26 3.90
C VAL A 49 0.99 8.38 4.15
N ALA A 50 0.94 7.17 3.58
CA ALA A 50 -0.14 6.22 3.80
C ALA A 50 -0.20 5.72 5.25
N PHE A 51 0.95 5.49 5.88
CA PHE A 51 1.07 5.17 7.30
C PHE A 51 0.48 6.27 8.17
N TYR A 52 0.85 7.53 7.91
CA TYR A 52 0.32 8.67 8.65
C TYR A 52 -1.19 8.85 8.44
N GLY A 53 -1.68 8.68 7.22
CA GLY A 53 -3.11 8.70 6.90
C GLY A 53 -3.89 7.62 7.67
N THR A 54 -3.35 6.41 7.70
CA THR A 54 -3.95 5.27 8.45
C THR A 54 -3.94 5.54 9.96
N TYR A 55 -2.85 6.08 10.50
CA TYR A 55 -2.74 6.45 11.91
C TYR A 55 -3.73 7.56 12.32
N ARG A 56 -3.98 8.54 11.44
CA ARG A 56 -5.00 9.57 11.66
C ARG A 56 -6.42 8.97 11.66
N LEU A 57 -6.67 8.02 10.78
CA LEU A 57 -7.96 7.32 10.71
C LEU A 57 -8.21 6.40 11.92
N ALA A 58 -7.15 5.86 12.52
CA ALA A 58 -7.21 5.01 13.71
C ALA A 58 -7.89 5.66 14.93
N VAL A 59 -7.98 6.99 14.96
CA VAL A 59 -8.61 7.77 16.04
C VAL A 59 -10.15 7.79 15.89
N SER A 60 -10.68 7.41 14.73
CA SER A 60 -12.12 7.39 14.46
C SER A 60 -12.79 6.11 15.00
N PRO A 61 -14.10 6.16 15.35
CA PRO A 61 -14.84 4.98 15.79
C PRO A 61 -14.91 3.89 14.71
N ILE A 62 -15.20 2.65 15.12
CA ILE A 62 -15.38 1.50 14.21
C ILE A 62 -16.35 1.89 13.12
N THR A 63 -15.88 1.88 11.87
CA THR A 63 -16.69 2.31 10.73
C THR A 63 -16.77 1.18 9.71
N TYR A 64 -18.00 0.87 9.31
CA TYR A 64 -18.30 -0.08 8.25
C TYR A 64 -18.42 0.71 6.94
N ALA A 65 -17.62 0.35 5.95
CA ALA A 65 -17.71 0.87 4.60
C ALA A 65 -18.34 -0.15 3.66
N PHE A 66 -18.91 0.33 2.55
CA PHE A 66 -19.44 -0.51 1.47
C PHE A 66 -20.44 -1.58 1.94
N SER A 67 -21.48 -1.16 2.67
CA SER A 67 -22.53 -2.06 3.20
C SER A 67 -22.00 -3.20 4.07
N GLY A 68 -20.87 -2.99 4.76
CA GLY A 68 -20.28 -3.97 5.67
C GLY A 68 -19.27 -4.93 5.03
N MET A 69 -18.91 -4.73 3.75
CA MET A 69 -17.87 -5.53 3.08
C MET A 69 -16.46 -5.16 3.55
N PHE A 70 -16.28 -3.92 4.02
CA PHE A 70 -15.01 -3.40 4.48
C PHE A 70 -15.14 -2.84 5.89
N ILE A 71 -14.28 -3.31 6.80
CA ILE A 71 -14.29 -2.91 8.20
C ILE A 71 -12.98 -2.21 8.53
N LEU A 72 -13.11 -1.00 9.08
CA LEU A 72 -12.01 -0.27 9.69
C LEU A 72 -12.16 -0.31 11.21
N ASP A 73 -11.36 -1.16 11.84
CA ASP A 73 -11.33 -1.35 13.28
C ASP A 73 -9.87 -1.36 13.79
N PRO A 74 -9.66 -1.31 15.12
CA PRO A 74 -8.31 -1.28 15.69
C PRO A 74 -7.45 -2.49 15.32
N PHE A 75 -8.06 -3.67 15.12
CA PHE A 75 -7.33 -4.87 14.69
C PHE A 75 -6.84 -4.70 13.25
N SER A 76 -7.73 -4.33 12.32
CA SER A 76 -7.33 -4.07 10.93
C SER A 76 -6.26 -2.98 10.84
N THR A 77 -6.39 -1.93 11.64
CA THR A 77 -5.41 -0.83 11.70
C THR A 77 -4.04 -1.33 12.17
N PHE A 78 -3.99 -2.12 13.23
CA PHE A 78 -2.72 -2.69 13.73
C PHE A 78 -2.01 -3.54 12.67
N PHE A 79 -2.76 -4.41 11.98
CA PHE A 79 -2.19 -5.24 10.92
C PHE A 79 -1.71 -4.40 9.72
N LYS A 80 -2.45 -3.36 9.32
CA LYS A 80 -1.98 -2.43 8.27
C LYS A 80 -0.68 -1.74 8.66
N LEU A 81 -0.54 -1.29 9.91
CA LEU A 81 0.71 -0.68 10.40
C LEU A 81 1.88 -1.68 10.38
N LEU A 82 1.62 -2.94 10.73
CA LEU A 82 2.61 -4.01 10.65
C LEU A 82 3.03 -4.29 9.21
N LEU A 83 2.08 -4.35 8.27
CA LEU A 83 2.35 -4.51 6.84
C LEU A 83 3.21 -3.37 6.31
N TYR A 84 2.90 -2.12 6.64
CA TYR A 84 3.74 -0.98 6.27
C TYR A 84 5.17 -1.11 6.76
N LEU A 85 5.36 -1.53 8.02
CA LEU A 85 6.69 -1.71 8.58
C LEU A 85 7.44 -2.84 7.85
N ALA A 86 6.78 -3.97 7.57
CA ALA A 86 7.37 -5.07 6.82
C ALA A 86 7.77 -4.64 5.41
N THR A 87 6.87 -3.98 4.68
CA THR A 87 7.11 -3.44 3.34
C THR A 87 8.26 -2.43 3.32
N ALA A 88 8.33 -1.53 4.31
CA ALA A 88 9.42 -0.55 4.42
C ALA A 88 10.78 -1.23 4.66
N LEU A 89 10.83 -2.25 5.53
CA LEU A 89 12.06 -3.02 5.75
C LEU A 89 12.47 -3.80 4.49
N THR A 90 11.52 -4.42 3.78
CA THR A 90 11.80 -5.12 2.52
C THR A 90 12.36 -4.17 1.46
N ILE A 91 11.79 -2.96 1.33
CA ILE A 91 12.33 -1.92 0.43
C ILE A 91 13.77 -1.57 0.82
N LEU A 92 14.04 -1.34 2.12
CA LEU A 92 15.36 -0.94 2.59
C LEU A 92 16.43 -2.02 2.36
N LEU A 93 16.09 -3.30 2.60
CA LEU A 93 16.99 -4.42 2.30
C LEU A 93 17.20 -4.57 0.78
N SER A 94 16.14 -4.37 0.00
CA SER A 94 16.17 -4.54 -1.45
C SER A 94 17.12 -3.57 -2.14
N ILE A 95 17.26 -2.32 -1.66
CA ILE A 95 18.20 -1.32 -2.23
C ILE A 95 19.62 -1.90 -2.34
N ARG A 96 20.19 -2.40 -1.23
CA ARG A 96 21.55 -2.97 -1.23
C ARG A 96 21.62 -4.27 -2.02
N TYR A 97 20.57 -5.07 -2.01
CA TYR A 97 20.54 -6.35 -2.71
C TYR A 97 20.55 -6.16 -4.24
N LEU A 98 19.72 -5.24 -4.76
CA LEU A 98 19.66 -4.93 -6.19
C LEU A 98 20.96 -4.29 -6.69
N GLU A 99 21.61 -3.46 -5.86
CA GLU A 99 22.91 -2.87 -6.19
C GLU A 99 24.01 -3.94 -6.35
N VAL A 100 24.08 -4.89 -5.42
CA VAL A 100 25.05 -6.00 -5.45
C VAL A 100 24.86 -6.90 -6.66
N GLU A 101 23.60 -7.25 -6.97
CA GLU A 101 23.27 -8.14 -8.09
C GLU A 101 23.32 -7.41 -9.44
N ARG A 102 23.53 -6.08 -9.45
CA ARG A 102 23.45 -5.18 -10.63
C ARG A 102 22.11 -5.28 -11.38
N ILE A 103 21.06 -5.71 -10.68
CA ILE A 103 19.71 -5.85 -11.22
C ILE A 103 19.00 -4.51 -11.02
N HIS A 104 18.80 -3.80 -12.12
CA HIS A 104 18.19 -2.48 -12.13
C HIS A 104 16.68 -2.61 -12.44
N LEU A 105 15.91 -3.23 -11.54
CA LEU A 105 14.45 -3.40 -11.70
C LEU A 105 13.72 -2.39 -10.82
N GLY A 106 13.25 -1.28 -11.38
CA GLY A 106 12.44 -0.31 -10.63
C GLY A 106 10.98 -0.77 -10.50
N GLU A 107 10.50 -1.55 -11.47
CA GLU A 107 9.24 -2.29 -11.41
C GLU A 107 9.10 -3.18 -10.17
N TYR A 108 10.20 -3.64 -9.57
CA TYR A 108 10.19 -4.40 -8.32
C TYR A 108 9.45 -3.63 -7.20
N TYR A 109 9.74 -2.34 -7.05
CA TYR A 109 9.11 -1.53 -6.00
C TYR A 109 7.62 -1.31 -6.27
N ALA A 110 7.21 -1.21 -7.53
CA ALA A 110 5.80 -1.11 -7.89
C ALA A 110 5.03 -2.40 -7.54
N PHE A 111 5.57 -3.58 -7.90
CA PHE A 111 4.94 -4.85 -7.52
C PHE A 111 4.86 -5.05 -6.01
N LEU A 112 5.87 -4.58 -5.28
CA LEU A 112 5.88 -4.62 -3.82
C LEU A 112 4.77 -3.73 -3.22
N LEU A 113 4.56 -2.53 -3.78
CA LEU A 113 3.45 -1.65 -3.39
C LEU A 113 2.08 -2.24 -3.74
N PHE A 114 1.91 -2.83 -4.93
CA PHE A 114 0.66 -3.50 -5.31
C PHE A 114 0.34 -4.68 -4.39
N SER A 115 1.32 -5.53 -4.10
CA SER A 115 1.17 -6.65 -3.16
C SER A 115 0.79 -6.14 -1.76
N THR A 116 1.40 -5.05 -1.30
CA THR A 116 1.03 -4.43 -0.01
C THR A 116 -0.42 -3.94 -0.03
N SER A 117 -0.87 -3.34 -1.13
CA SER A 117 -2.27 -2.90 -1.25
C SER A 117 -3.27 -4.05 -1.21
N GLY A 118 -2.96 -5.20 -1.83
CA GLY A 118 -3.77 -6.42 -1.75
C GLY A 118 -3.88 -6.94 -0.32
N MET A 119 -2.74 -7.02 0.38
CA MET A 119 -2.70 -7.42 1.79
C MET A 119 -3.53 -6.47 2.69
N MET A 120 -3.55 -5.17 2.41
CA MET A 120 -4.37 -4.22 3.15
C MET A 120 -5.87 -4.42 2.93
N ILE A 121 -6.28 -4.68 1.69
CA ILE A 121 -7.67 -5.00 1.35
C ILE A 121 -8.09 -6.29 2.06
N MET A 122 -7.21 -7.30 2.07
CA MET A 122 -7.44 -8.57 2.75
C MET A 122 -7.66 -8.39 4.26
N VAL A 123 -6.83 -7.59 4.92
CA VAL A 123 -6.92 -7.33 6.36
C VAL A 123 -8.23 -6.65 6.76
N SER A 124 -8.75 -5.75 5.91
CA SER A 124 -10.03 -5.06 6.16
C SER A 124 -11.25 -5.75 5.54
N GLY A 125 -11.06 -6.89 4.87
CA GLY A 125 -12.14 -7.63 4.21
C GLY A 125 -13.02 -8.35 5.23
N ALA A 126 -14.31 -8.03 5.23
CA ALA A 126 -15.30 -8.69 6.08
C ALA A 126 -16.05 -9.82 5.38
N ASP A 127 -16.02 -9.83 4.04
CA ASP A 127 -16.64 -10.85 3.20
C ASP A 127 -15.58 -11.70 2.48
N LEU A 128 -15.91 -12.97 2.24
CA LEU A 128 -14.99 -13.95 1.63
C LEU A 128 -14.51 -13.51 0.25
N ILE A 129 -15.38 -12.84 -0.52
CA ILE A 129 -15.03 -12.31 -1.84
C ILE A 129 -13.97 -11.21 -1.73
N THR A 130 -14.08 -10.33 -0.75
CA THR A 130 -13.11 -9.23 -0.54
C THR A 130 -11.74 -9.79 -0.12
N ILE A 131 -11.75 -10.79 0.76
CA ILE A 131 -10.53 -11.48 1.19
C ILE A 131 -9.88 -12.21 0.00
N TYR A 132 -10.67 -12.92 -0.82
CA TYR A 132 -10.17 -13.62 -2.00
C TYR A 132 -9.55 -12.66 -3.02
N LEU A 133 -10.23 -11.54 -3.30
CA LEU A 133 -9.70 -10.51 -4.21
C LEU A 133 -8.39 -9.90 -3.68
N GLY A 134 -8.31 -9.63 -2.38
CA GLY A 134 -7.09 -9.12 -1.75
C GLY A 134 -5.90 -10.08 -1.83
N LEU A 135 -6.16 -11.39 -1.91
CA LEU A 135 -5.14 -12.43 -2.01
C LEU A 135 -4.60 -12.61 -3.43
N GLU A 136 -5.43 -12.38 -4.46
CA GLU A 136 -5.05 -12.49 -5.88
C GLU A 136 -4.33 -11.24 -6.42
N LEU A 137 -4.36 -10.12 -5.67
CA LEU A 137 -3.69 -8.85 -5.99
C LEU A 137 -2.18 -8.88 -5.72
#